data_AF-A0A2N1NFU7-F1
#
_entry.id   AF-A0A2N1NFU7-F1
#
_cell.length_a   1.000
_cell.length_b   1.000
_cell.length_c   1.000
_cell.angle_alpha   90.00
_cell.angle_beta   90.00
_cell.angle_gamma   90.00
#
_symmetry.space_group_name_H-M   'P 1'
#
loop_
_entity.id
_entity.type
_entity.pdbx_description
1 polymer ?
#
loop_
_entity_poly.entity_id
_entity_poly.type
_entity_poly.pdbx_seq_one_letter_code
_entity_poly.pdbx_strand_id
1 'polypeptide(L)'
;MEALTTLRMEINRLGFTPDEQVRLRRYFTKNVERIYVVVSFLSDYKTDDEKRGYLKSLISTPALTTLRTEINRPGFTPDERVRLRIYFTKNVEQIDVAVSFLSDYKTDDGKRGYLKSLISTPEQPIVESPPGYNTCTLIISSNGGSKVLGEENIS
;
A
#
# COMPACT_ATOMS: atom_id res chain seq x y z
N MET A 1 2.36 -12.08 27.41
CA MET A 1 2.08 -10.65 27.10
C MET A 1 3.35 -9.87 26.82
N GLU A 2 4.45 -10.17 27.54
CA GLU A 2 5.77 -9.53 27.39
C GLU A 2 6.33 -9.58 25.96
N ALA A 3 6.30 -10.73 25.29
CA ALA A 3 6.83 -10.87 23.92
C ALA A 3 6.19 -9.91 22.90
N LEU A 4 4.87 -9.72 22.95
CA LEU A 4 4.17 -8.79 22.06
C LEU A 4 4.61 -7.33 22.31
N THR A 5 4.76 -6.95 23.58
CA THR A 5 5.22 -5.61 23.96
C THR A 5 6.66 -5.39 23.51
N THR A 6 7.55 -6.36 23.72
CA THR A 6 8.94 -6.34 23.24
C THR A 6 8.99 -6.18 21.73
N LEU A 7 8.25 -6.99 20.99
CA LEU A 7 8.20 -6.93 19.53
C LEU A 7 7.70 -5.57 19.03
N ARG A 8 6.67 -5.01 19.68
CA ARG A 8 6.15 -3.68 19.33
C ARG A 8 7.18 -2.57 19.59
N MET A 9 7.93 -2.65 20.70
CA MET A 9 9.01 -1.70 20.99
C MET A 9 10.13 -1.82 19.97
N GLU A 10 10.56 -3.04 19.63
CA GLU A 10 11.58 -3.28 18.61
C GLU A 10 11.17 -2.71 17.25
N ILE A 11 9.95 -2.98 16.78
CA ILE A 11 9.43 -2.43 15.51
C ILE A 11 9.41 -0.89 15.53
N ASN A 12 9.09 -0.27 16.66
CA ASN A 12 9.04 1.19 16.74
C ASN A 12 10.43 1.83 16.81
N ARG A 13 11.39 1.21 17.51
CA ARG A 13 12.73 1.79 17.75
C ARG A 13 13.71 1.56 16.59
N LEU A 14 13.54 0.46 15.84
CA LEU A 14 14.50 0.03 14.82
C LEU A 14 14.43 0.82 13.50
N GLY A 15 13.66 1.90 13.42
CA GLY A 15 13.67 2.80 12.26
C GLY A 15 13.06 2.20 10.99
N PHE A 16 12.08 1.29 11.11
CA PHE A 16 11.33 0.81 9.95
C PHE A 16 10.48 1.92 9.33
N THR A 17 10.38 1.92 8.00
CA THR A 17 9.43 2.78 7.29
C THR A 17 7.99 2.47 7.71
N PRO A 18 7.04 3.42 7.60
CA PRO A 18 5.64 3.18 7.96
C PRO A 18 5.03 1.94 7.28
N ASP A 19 5.37 1.72 6.00
CA ASP A 19 4.93 0.56 5.23
C ASP A 19 5.54 -0.77 5.73
N GLU A 20 6.82 -0.80 6.11
CA GLU A 20 7.43 -1.97 6.75
C GLU A 20 6.77 -2.27 8.10
N GLN A 21 6.45 -1.24 8.90
CA GLN A 21 5.77 -1.43 10.18
C GLN A 21 4.36 -2.01 10.02
N VAL A 22 3.57 -1.51 9.05
CA VAL A 22 2.23 -2.05 8.75
C VAL A 22 2.33 -3.52 8.36
N ARG A 23 3.31 -3.89 7.53
CA ARG A 23 3.51 -5.27 7.08
C ARG A 23 3.95 -6.20 8.20
N LEU A 24 4.87 -5.76 9.06
CA LEU A 24 5.27 -6.51 10.26
C LEU A 24 4.08 -6.74 11.18
N ARG A 25 3.29 -5.70 11.48
CA ARG A 25 2.07 -5.83 12.29
C ARG A 25 1.10 -6.84 11.69
N ARG A 26 0.83 -6.75 10.38
CA ARG A 26 -0.05 -7.69 9.69
C ARG A 26 0.48 -9.12 9.72
N TYR A 27 1.79 -9.32 9.52
CA TYR A 27 2.43 -10.63 9.62
C TYR A 27 2.17 -11.26 10.99
N PHE A 28 2.39 -10.51 12.07
CA PHE A 28 2.20 -11.03 13.43
C PHE A 28 0.74 -11.16 13.85
N THR A 29 -0.18 -10.38 13.26
CA THR A 29 -1.63 -10.61 13.42
C THR A 29 -2.05 -11.94 12.81
N LYS A 30 -1.44 -12.36 11.70
CA LYS A 30 -1.71 -13.65 11.05
C LYS A 30 -0.95 -14.83 11.65
N ASN A 31 0.16 -14.58 12.34
CA ASN A 31 1.08 -15.59 12.88
C ASN A 31 1.37 -15.30 14.37
N VAL A 32 0.31 -15.21 15.19
CA VAL A 32 0.40 -14.82 16.60
C VAL A 32 1.27 -15.81 17.40
N GLU A 33 1.20 -17.09 17.06
CA GLU A 33 1.97 -18.18 17.66
C GLU A 33 3.49 -18.01 17.45
N ARG A 34 3.90 -17.32 16.37
CA ARG A 34 5.31 -17.09 16.06
C ARG A 34 5.93 -15.94 16.84
N ILE A 35 5.14 -15.10 17.49
CA ILE A 35 5.63 -13.91 18.21
C ILE A 35 6.69 -14.30 19.25
N TYR A 36 6.43 -15.35 20.05
CA TYR A 36 7.35 -15.78 21.09
C TYR A 36 8.69 -16.24 20.51
N VAL A 37 8.63 -17.04 19.44
CA VAL A 37 9.81 -17.55 18.73
C VAL A 37 10.62 -16.43 18.10
N VAL A 38 9.96 -15.48 17.43
CA VAL A 38 10.64 -14.32 16.83
C VAL A 38 11.33 -13.47 17.89
N VAL A 39 10.68 -13.25 19.04
CA VAL A 39 11.27 -12.48 20.14
C VAL A 39 12.48 -13.20 20.74
N SER A 40 12.46 -14.53 20.87
CA SER A 40 13.63 -15.28 21.33
C SER A 40 14.80 -15.19 20.35
N PHE A 41 14.56 -15.19 19.04
CA PHE A 41 15.62 -14.98 18.05
C PHE A 41 16.11 -13.53 18.01
N LEU A 42 15.24 -12.54 18.30
CA LEU A 42 15.63 -11.13 18.35
C LEU A 42 16.73 -10.84 19.38
N SER A 43 16.78 -11.58 20.49
CA SER A 43 17.85 -11.43 21.51
C SER A 43 19.22 -11.95 21.06
N ASP A 44 19.25 -12.80 20.03
CA ASP A 44 20.51 -13.36 19.51
C ASP A 44 21.27 -12.33 18.66
N TYR A 45 20.56 -11.41 18.00
CA TYR A 45 21.12 -10.33 17.20
C TYR A 45 21.62 -9.17 18.08
N LYS A 46 22.89 -8.77 17.88
CA LYS A 46 23.58 -7.80 18.75
C LYS A 46 23.42 -6.36 18.28
N THR A 47 23.23 -6.17 16.99
CA THR A 47 23.09 -4.85 16.38
C THR A 47 21.66 -4.59 15.91
N ASP A 48 21.30 -3.31 15.84
CA ASP A 48 19.99 -2.91 15.32
C ASP A 48 19.83 -3.23 13.83
N ASP A 49 20.91 -3.21 13.06
CA ASP A 49 20.88 -3.58 11.64
C ASP A 49 20.61 -5.07 11.44
N GLU A 50 21.19 -5.95 12.28
CA GLU A 50 20.90 -7.38 12.27
C GLU A 50 19.44 -7.67 12.64
N LYS A 51 18.94 -7.07 13.73
CA LYS A 51 17.53 -7.19 14.13
C LYS A 51 16.59 -6.71 13.03
N ARG A 52 16.94 -5.59 12.39
CA ARG A 52 16.19 -5.04 11.26
C ARG A 52 16.20 -6.01 10.09
N GLY A 53 17.36 -6.57 9.75
CA GLY A 53 17.51 -7.57 8.68
C GLY A 53 16.63 -8.80 8.92
N TYR A 54 16.67 -9.36 10.12
CA TYR A 54 15.85 -10.50 10.52
C TYR A 54 14.35 -10.21 10.36
N LEU A 55 13.86 -9.10 10.93
CA LEU A 55 12.45 -8.74 10.82
C LEU A 55 12.03 -8.44 9.37
N LYS A 56 12.89 -7.79 8.57
CA LYS A 56 12.62 -7.60 7.13
C LYS A 56 12.47 -8.93 6.40
N SER A 57 13.25 -9.94 6.78
CA SER A 57 13.14 -11.27 6.16
C SER A 57 11.76 -11.91 6.36
N LEU A 58 11.10 -11.66 7.50
CA LEU A 58 9.77 -12.22 7.82
C LEU A 58 8.66 -11.67 6.92
N ILE A 59 8.84 -10.44 6.42
CA ILE A 59 7.89 -9.76 5.53
C ILE A 59 8.41 -9.68 4.08
N SER A 60 9.58 -10.26 3.80
CA SER A 60 10.17 -10.34 2.47
C SER A 60 9.63 -11.58 1.77
N THR A 61 8.46 -11.48 1.14
CA THR A 61 7.96 -12.55 0.29
C THR A 61 8.69 -12.52 -1.07
N PRO A 62 8.92 -13.68 -1.72
CA PRO A 62 9.42 -13.72 -3.09
C PRO A 62 8.57 -12.85 -4.04
N ALA A 63 7.24 -12.85 -3.82
CA ALA A 63 6.30 -12.02 -4.53
C ALA A 63 6.62 -10.52 -4.40
N LEU A 64 6.92 -10.03 -3.20
CA LEU A 64 7.29 -8.64 -3.01
C LEU A 64 8.58 -8.28 -3.76
N THR A 65 9.60 -9.15 -3.73
CA THR A 65 10.86 -8.95 -4.45
C THR A 65 10.61 -8.88 -5.96
N THR A 66 9.81 -9.79 -6.49
CA THR A 66 9.38 -9.78 -7.90
C THR A 66 8.64 -8.48 -8.23
N LEU A 67 7.63 -8.12 -7.45
CA LEU A 67 6.84 -6.91 -7.67
C LEU A 67 7.70 -5.64 -7.64
N ARG A 68 8.62 -5.53 -6.68
CA ARG A 68 9.52 -4.39 -6.55
C ARG A 68 10.49 -4.31 -7.73
N THR A 69 10.92 -5.44 -8.25
CA THR A 69 11.74 -5.52 -9.48
C THR A 69 10.95 -5.01 -10.68
N GLU A 70 9.71 -5.46 -10.86
CA GLU A 70 8.86 -5.03 -11.98
C GLU A 70 8.51 -3.53 -11.92
N ILE A 71 8.21 -2.98 -10.73
CA ILE A 71 7.92 -1.53 -10.57
C ILE A 71 9.16 -0.66 -10.85
N ASN A 72 10.36 -1.15 -10.54
CA ASN A 72 11.60 -0.39 -10.77
C ASN A 72 12.15 -0.52 -12.20
N ARG A 73 11.55 -1.35 -13.06
CA ARG A 73 11.92 -1.42 -14.48
C ARG A 73 11.72 -0.07 -15.20
N PRO A 74 12.43 0.18 -16.30
CA PRO A 74 12.16 1.32 -17.18
C PRO A 74 10.72 1.30 -17.71
N GLY A 75 10.16 2.48 -17.99
CA GLY A 75 8.80 2.64 -18.54
C GLY A 75 7.73 3.07 -17.54
N PHE A 76 8.10 3.25 -16.27
CA PHE A 76 7.29 3.95 -15.26
C PHE A 76 7.89 5.32 -14.95
N THR A 77 7.04 6.33 -14.87
CA THR A 77 7.41 7.64 -14.31
C THR A 77 7.64 7.53 -12.79
N PRO A 78 8.38 8.46 -12.17
CA PRO A 78 8.53 8.49 -10.73
C PRO A 78 7.18 8.53 -9.97
N ASP A 79 6.19 9.25 -10.49
CA ASP A 79 4.86 9.35 -9.90
C ASP A 79 4.08 8.01 -9.98
N GLU A 80 4.10 7.33 -11.13
CA GLU A 80 3.48 6.00 -11.27
C GLU A 80 4.09 5.00 -10.26
N ARG A 81 5.41 5.04 -10.04
CA ARG A 81 6.08 4.19 -9.05
C ARG A 81 5.62 4.49 -7.63
N VAL A 82 5.41 5.76 -7.29
CA VAL A 82 4.88 6.16 -5.98
C VAL A 82 3.45 5.66 -5.81
N ARG A 83 2.58 5.85 -6.81
CA ARG A 83 1.18 5.38 -6.77
C ARG A 83 1.08 3.87 -6.65
N LEU A 84 1.91 3.11 -7.39
CA LEU A 84 1.97 1.65 -7.30
C LEU A 84 2.38 1.17 -5.90
N ARG A 85 3.39 1.82 -5.31
CA ARG A 85 3.80 1.52 -3.93
C ARG A 85 2.66 1.76 -2.96
N ILE A 86 1.99 2.92 -3.04
CA ILE A 86 0.83 3.24 -2.20
C ILE A 86 -0.31 2.23 -2.39
N TYR A 87 -0.60 1.84 -3.64
CA TYR A 87 -1.63 0.86 -3.96
C TYR A 87 -1.35 -0.47 -3.26
N PHE A 88 -0.15 -1.04 -3.42
CA PHE A 88 0.17 -2.34 -2.82
C PHE A 88 0.38 -2.26 -1.30
N THR A 89 0.78 -1.12 -0.74
CA THR A 89 0.78 -0.89 0.71
C THR A 89 -0.63 -0.96 1.29
N LYS A 90 -1.63 -0.42 0.59
CA LYS A 90 -3.04 -0.49 1.01
C LYS A 90 -3.64 -1.89 0.80
N ASN A 91 -3.21 -2.57 -0.26
CA ASN A 91 -3.76 -3.85 -0.70
C ASN A 91 -2.71 -4.98 -0.64
N VAL A 92 -2.02 -5.16 0.49
CA VAL A 92 -0.88 -6.12 0.54
C VAL A 92 -1.30 -7.57 0.32
N GLU A 93 -2.57 -7.92 0.55
CA GLU A 93 -3.15 -9.22 0.19
C GLU A 93 -3.23 -9.46 -1.32
N GLN A 94 -3.22 -8.40 -2.13
CA GLN A 94 -3.22 -8.49 -3.58
C GLN A 94 -1.82 -8.64 -4.17
N ILE A 95 -0.75 -8.59 -3.36
CA ILE A 95 0.63 -8.69 -3.86
C ILE A 95 0.88 -10.06 -4.50
N ASP A 96 0.54 -11.15 -3.80
CA ASP A 96 0.75 -12.50 -4.33
C ASP A 96 -0.10 -12.75 -5.59
N VAL A 97 -1.34 -12.25 -5.59
CA VAL A 97 -2.25 -12.32 -6.73
C VAL A 97 -1.68 -11.56 -7.93
N ALA A 98 -1.26 -10.32 -7.74
CA ALA A 98 -0.68 -9.50 -8.80
C ALA A 98 0.61 -10.12 -9.37
N VAL A 99 1.44 -10.74 -8.53
CA VAL A 99 2.64 -11.45 -8.97
C VAL A 99 2.30 -12.69 -9.78
N SER A 100 1.24 -13.41 -9.41
CA SER A 100 0.71 -14.50 -10.24
C SER A 100 0.34 -14.01 -11.63
N PHE A 101 -0.45 -12.93 -11.73
CA PHE A 101 -0.81 -12.33 -13.02
C PHE A 101 0.40 -11.82 -13.81
N LEU A 102 1.38 -11.21 -13.14
CA LEU A 102 2.62 -10.76 -13.79
C LEU A 102 3.38 -11.90 -14.48
N SER A 103 3.27 -13.14 -13.98
CA SER A 103 3.92 -14.31 -14.58
C SER A 103 3.27 -14.78 -15.89
N ASP A 104 2.00 -14.41 -16.11
CA ASP A 104 1.26 -14.75 -17.33
C ASP A 104 1.70 -13.89 -18.53
N TYR A 105 2.14 -12.65 -18.27
CA TYR A 105 2.63 -11.73 -19.30
C TYR A 105 4.06 -12.08 -19.75
N LYS A 106 4.21 -12.30 -21.07
CA LYS A 106 5.50 -12.67 -21.69
C LYS A 106 6.40 -11.49 -22.01
N THR A 107 5.87 -10.28 -22.02
CA THR A 107 6.61 -9.05 -22.35
C THR A 107 6.58 -8.07 -21.20
N ASP A 108 7.64 -7.27 -21.10
CA ASP A 108 7.71 -6.18 -20.12
C ASP A 108 6.61 -5.15 -20.36
N ASP A 109 6.23 -4.90 -21.62
CA ASP A 109 5.10 -4.04 -21.97
C ASP A 109 3.77 -4.53 -21.41
N GLY A 110 3.49 -5.84 -21.50
CA GLY A 110 2.29 -6.44 -20.95
C GLY A 110 2.23 -6.29 -19.42
N LYS A 111 3.34 -6.61 -18.74
CA LYS A 111 3.48 -6.42 -17.29
C LYS A 111 3.28 -4.96 -16.89
N ARG A 112 3.86 -4.02 -17.64
CA ARG A 112 3.68 -2.58 -17.43
C ARG A 112 2.23 -2.15 -17.59
N GLY A 113 1.58 -2.58 -18.67
CA GLY A 113 0.17 -2.28 -18.93
C GLY A 113 -0.74 -2.73 -17.79
N TYR A 114 -0.54 -3.96 -17.31
CA TYR A 114 -1.25 -4.47 -16.13
C TYR A 114 -1.01 -3.61 -14.89
N LEU A 115 0.24 -3.34 -14.52
CA LEU A 115 0.55 -2.53 -13.34
C LEU A 115 -0.03 -1.11 -13.45
N LYS A 116 0.06 -0.47 -14.61
CA LYS A 116 -0.56 0.84 -14.83
C LYS A 116 -2.07 0.80 -14.63
N SER A 117 -2.74 -0.25 -15.09
CA SER A 117 -4.20 -0.41 -14.91
C SER A 117 -4.62 -0.46 -13.44
N LEU A 118 -3.75 -0.91 -12.52
CA LEU A 118 -4.05 -0.94 -11.08
C LEU A 118 -4.09 0.45 -10.44
N ILE A 119 -3.39 1.43 -11.03
CA ILE A 119 -3.28 2.81 -10.52
C ILE A 119 -3.99 3.82 -11.42
N SER A 120 -4.54 3.38 -12.54
CA SER A 120 -5.47 4.17 -13.33
C SER A 120 -6.73 4.38 -12.49
N THR A 121 -6.96 5.61 -12.04
CA THR A 121 -8.32 6.04 -11.66
C THR A 121 -9.24 5.81 -12.87
N PRO A 122 -10.49 5.35 -12.70
CA PRO A 122 -11.46 5.48 -13.78
C PRO A 122 -11.46 6.96 -14.15
N GLU A 123 -11.11 7.29 -15.40
CA GLU A 123 -11.12 8.67 -15.88
C GLU A 123 -12.48 9.27 -15.51
N GLN A 124 -12.49 10.28 -14.64
CA GLN A 124 -13.69 11.09 -14.52
C GLN A 124 -13.89 11.72 -15.90
N PRO A 125 -15.07 11.58 -16.53
CA PRO A 125 -15.31 12.18 -17.81
C PRO A 125 -15.08 13.69 -17.65
N ILE A 126 -14.15 14.22 -18.43
CA ILE A 126 -14.02 15.66 -18.60
C ILE A 126 -15.29 16.07 -19.33
N VAL A 127 -16.28 16.54 -18.58
CA VAL A 127 -17.38 17.29 -19.17
C VAL A 127 -16.75 18.59 -19.65
N GLU A 128 -16.44 18.66 -20.95
CA GLU A 128 -16.17 19.94 -21.59
C GLU A 128 -17.37 20.84 -21.31
N SER A 129 -17.14 21.87 -20.50
CA SER A 129 -18.17 22.85 -20.21
C SER A 129 -18.51 23.59 -21.49
N PRO A 130 -19.79 23.73 -21.87
CA PRO A 130 -20.17 24.58 -22.99
C PRO A 130 -19.73 26.02 -22.70
N PRO A 131 -19.33 26.79 -23.72
CA PRO A 131 -18.83 28.14 -23.51
C PRO A 131 -19.99 29.02 -23.00
N GLY A 132 -19.90 29.48 -21.75
CA GLY A 132 -20.84 30.51 -21.27
C GLY A 132 -21.21 30.52 -19.78
N TYR A 133 -20.75 29.59 -18.94
CA TYR A 133 -21.13 29.61 -17.51
C TYR A 133 -19.94 29.84 -16.58
N ASN A 134 -20.09 30.88 -15.77
CA ASN A 134 -19.20 31.31 -14.70
C ASN A 134 -19.09 30.21 -13.61
N THR A 135 -17.86 29.97 -13.18
CA THR A 135 -17.45 28.91 -12.26
C THR A 135 -18.14 29.00 -10.90
N CYS A 136 -19.09 28.11 -10.63
CA CYS A 136 -19.40 27.62 -9.28
C CYS A 136 -18.84 26.21 -9.14
N THR A 137 -17.70 26.10 -8.45
CA THR A 137 -17.08 24.81 -8.11
C THR A 137 -17.96 24.09 -7.08
N LEU A 138 -18.82 23.19 -7.56
CA LEU A 138 -19.52 22.22 -6.71
C LEU A 138 -18.60 21.03 -6.47
N ILE A 139 -17.98 21.00 -5.29
CA ILE A 139 -17.22 19.85 -4.82
C ILE A 139 -18.22 18.79 -4.35
N ILE A 140 -18.47 17.76 -5.16
CA ILE A 140 -19.25 16.59 -4.73
C ILE A 140 -18.31 15.64 -3.99
N SER A 141 -18.37 15.69 -2.66
CA SER A 141 -17.71 14.71 -1.78
C SER A 141 -18.57 13.45 -1.71
N SER A 142 -18.03 12.32 -2.17
CA SER A 142 -18.69 11.02 -2.08
C SER A 142 -18.45 10.42 -0.70
N ASN A 143 -19.37 10.65 0.23
CA ASN A 143 -19.71 9.68 1.27
C ASN A 143 -21.11 9.96 1.82
N GLY A 144 -21.91 8.90 1.86
CA GLY A 144 -23.35 8.93 2.03
C GLY A 144 -23.87 9.75 3.23
N GLY A 145 -24.96 10.46 2.96
CA GLY A 145 -25.73 11.20 3.95
C GLY A 145 -26.54 12.31 3.28
N SER A 146 -27.60 11.96 2.56
CA SER A 146 -28.60 12.94 2.14
C SER A 146 -29.18 13.60 3.39
N LYS A 147 -28.81 14.87 3.63
CA LYS A 147 -29.57 15.75 4.50
C LYS A 147 -30.10 16.88 3.63
N VAL A 148 -31.32 16.69 3.17
CA VAL A 148 -32.14 17.75 2.58
C VAL A 148 -32.42 18.73 3.74
N LEU A 149 -31.87 19.94 3.67
CA LEU A 149 -32.46 21.07 4.39
C LEU A 149 -33.26 21.85 3.35
N GLY A 150 -34.57 21.61 3.38
CA GLY A 150 -35.54 22.44 2.70
C GLY A 150 -35.67 23.79 3.41
N GLU A 151 -35.87 24.78 2.56
CA GLU A 151 -36.66 26.01 2.72
C GLU A 151 -36.29 26.95 3.88
N GLU A 152 -36.00 28.22 3.55
CA GLU A 152 -36.95 29.32 3.80
C GLU A 152 -36.80 30.40 2.71
N ASN A 153 -37.87 30.60 1.95
CA ASN A 153 -38.11 31.72 1.04
C ASN A 153 -38.98 32.73 1.78
N ILE A 154 -38.47 33.90 2.21
CA ILE A 154 -39.25 35.13 2.47
C ILE A 154 -38.22 36.27 2.70
N SER A 155 -38.28 37.48 2.14
CA SER A 155 -39.21 38.23 1.30
C SER A 155 -38.43 39.30 0.53
#